data_AF-A0A517YZE8-F1
#
_entry.id   AF-A0A517YZE8-F1
#
_cell.length_a   1.000
_cell.length_b   1.000
_cell.length_c   1.000
_cell.angle_alpha   90.00
_cell.angle_beta   90.00
_cell.angle_gamma   90.00
#
_symmetry.space_group_name_H-M   'P 1'
#
loop_
_entity.id
_entity.type
_entity.pdbx_description
1 polymer ?
#
loop_
_entity_poly.entity_id
_entity_poly.type
_entity_poly.pdbx_seq_one_letter_code
_entity_poly.pdbx_strand_id
1 'polypeptide(L)'
;MKLDAIMTGSDWAPRLIPFVFYVAMLMVIDAGVSYGGLWLYPFLYVLQCGLVVWLLWRYRKQIPEMNWKFHWLAVPTGLGLTWAWVELGDYMTGLGSWFDFTKLQVEHPFAKMKMQMDEGGRDWLVGLYYSSIVLRLVGMSVVVPMFEELFTRSLCLRALHSPKSTWLGLKQLAHDMPMIGDRYMLTESGKQAALQPPAFTEEFKRTALGDVSAFAILATTVVFMLSHVMRDWPGCIACGVVWCLLIAMTNRKGKKQYGLGPVIWSHGITNAALWWYVIETGRWEYL
;
A
#
# COMPACT_ATOMS: atom_id res chain seq x y z
N MET A 1 -23.10 6.59 13.41
CA MET A 1 -23.35 7.98 12.95
C MET A 1 -22.06 8.76 12.65
N LYS A 2 -21.04 8.78 13.53
CA LYS A 2 -19.79 9.54 13.29
C LYS A 2 -18.94 8.99 12.11
N LEU A 3 -18.75 7.68 12.00
CA LEU A 3 -17.97 7.09 10.91
C LEU A 3 -18.59 7.34 9.54
N ASP A 4 -19.91 7.15 9.41
CA ASP A 4 -20.62 7.42 8.16
C ASP A 4 -20.47 8.89 7.75
N ALA A 5 -20.62 9.83 8.69
CA ALA A 5 -20.43 11.26 8.42
C ALA A 5 -19.02 11.58 7.88
N ILE A 6 -17.97 10.98 8.45
CA ILE A 6 -16.59 11.15 7.99
C ILE A 6 -16.41 10.56 6.58
N MET A 7 -16.87 9.32 6.38
CA MET A 7 -16.67 8.57 5.13
C MET A 7 -17.46 9.15 3.97
N THR A 8 -18.67 9.68 4.20
CA THR A 8 -19.48 10.29 3.14
C THR A 8 -19.24 11.79 2.99
N GLY A 9 -18.71 12.45 4.02
CA GLY A 9 -18.43 13.89 4.00
C GLY A 9 -17.11 14.26 3.35
N SER A 10 -16.27 13.29 2.99
CA SER A 10 -14.95 13.52 2.39
C SER A 10 -14.68 12.56 1.24
N ASP A 11 -14.20 13.10 0.12
CA ASP A 11 -13.73 12.29 -1.01
C ASP A 11 -12.46 11.49 -0.66
N TRP A 12 -11.74 11.88 0.39
CA TRP A 12 -10.49 11.26 0.81
C TRP A 12 -10.72 10.06 1.72
N ALA A 13 -11.65 10.19 2.66
CA ALA A 13 -11.81 9.23 3.75
C ALA A 13 -12.02 7.77 3.25
N PRO A 14 -12.87 7.49 2.25
CA PRO A 14 -13.02 6.14 1.70
C PRO A 14 -11.75 5.54 1.07
N ARG A 15 -10.79 6.39 0.67
CA ARG A 15 -9.55 5.99 -0.02
C ARG A 15 -8.35 5.91 0.92
N LEU A 16 -8.38 6.70 2.00
CA LEU A 16 -7.29 6.79 2.98
C LEU A 16 -7.51 5.87 4.20
N ILE A 17 -8.72 5.84 4.75
CA ILE A 17 -8.98 5.18 6.04
C ILE A 17 -8.71 3.67 6.00
N PRO A 18 -9.09 2.91 4.96
CA PRO A 18 -8.74 1.49 4.89
C PRO A 18 -7.24 1.23 4.95
N PHE A 19 -6.43 2.07 4.28
CA PHE A 19 -4.97 1.98 4.28
C PHE A 19 -4.39 2.29 5.66
N VAL A 20 -4.76 3.43 6.26
CA VAL A 20 -4.29 3.82 7.60
C VAL A 20 -4.69 2.79 8.65
N PHE A 21 -5.91 2.28 8.57
CA PHE A 21 -6.39 1.23 9.46
C PHE A 21 -5.56 -0.06 9.32
N TYR A 22 -5.29 -0.49 8.08
CA TYR A 22 -4.47 -1.66 7.82
C TYR A 22 -3.07 -1.50 8.41
N VAL A 23 -2.40 -0.37 8.16
CA VAL A 23 -1.06 -0.08 8.70
C VAL A 23 -1.07 -0.05 10.23
N ALA A 24 -2.07 0.58 10.85
CA ALA A 24 -2.21 0.61 12.30
C ALA A 24 -2.36 -0.81 12.90
N MET A 25 -3.14 -1.67 12.24
CA MET A 25 -3.31 -3.05 12.65
C MET A 25 -2.05 -3.91 12.52
N LEU A 26 -1.08 -3.55 11.67
CA LEU A 26 0.21 -4.24 11.63
C LEU A 26 0.94 -4.11 12.97
N MET A 27 0.92 -2.93 13.59
CA MET A 27 1.49 -2.72 14.93
C MET A 27 0.74 -3.52 16.01
N VAL A 28 -0.59 -3.65 15.88
CA VAL A 28 -1.41 -4.45 16.81
C VAL A 28 -1.10 -5.94 16.67
N ILE A 29 -0.90 -6.44 15.44
CA ILE A 29 -0.50 -7.83 15.19
C ILE A 29 0.87 -8.11 15.77
N ASP A 30 1.84 -7.21 15.52
CA ASP A 30 3.20 -7.37 16.04
C ASP A 30 3.22 -7.41 17.58
N ALA A 31 2.53 -6.47 18.24
CA ALA A 31 2.38 -6.47 19.69
C ALA A 31 1.63 -7.73 20.18
N GLY A 32 0.53 -8.10 19.51
CA GLY A 32 -0.27 -9.27 19.87
C GLY A 32 0.53 -10.57 19.81
N VAL A 33 1.31 -10.77 18.74
CA VAL A 33 2.19 -11.92 18.59
C VAL A 33 3.33 -11.90 19.61
N SER A 34 3.92 -10.73 19.86
CA SER A 34 5.04 -10.58 20.78
C SER A 34 4.67 -10.84 22.24
N TYR A 35 3.48 -10.40 22.68
CA TYR A 35 3.04 -10.56 24.08
C TYR A 35 2.10 -11.74 24.32
N GLY A 36 1.28 -12.11 23.33
CA GLY A 36 0.25 -13.15 23.47
C GLY A 36 0.57 -14.46 22.74
N GLY A 37 1.61 -14.49 21.90
CA GLY A 37 2.09 -15.68 21.20
C GLY A 37 1.58 -15.83 19.76
N LEU A 38 2.24 -16.71 19.01
CA LEU A 38 2.03 -16.88 17.55
C LEU A 38 0.61 -17.33 17.16
N TRP A 39 -0.12 -17.98 18.07
CA TRP A 39 -1.48 -18.44 17.83
C TRP A 39 -2.47 -17.30 17.59
N LEU A 40 -2.18 -16.08 18.04
CA LEU A 40 -3.02 -14.90 17.79
C LEU A 40 -2.95 -14.39 16.35
N TYR A 41 -1.87 -14.70 15.63
CA TYR A 41 -1.61 -14.17 14.30
C TYR A 41 -2.78 -14.35 13.32
N PRO A 42 -3.29 -15.56 13.05
CA PRO A 42 -4.35 -15.74 12.06
C PRO A 42 -5.65 -15.02 12.46
N PHE A 43 -5.97 -14.94 13.75
CA PHE A 43 -7.18 -14.25 14.21
C PHE A 43 -7.09 -12.75 14.04
N LEU A 44 -5.95 -12.15 14.44
CA LEU A 44 -5.72 -10.71 14.28
C LEU A 44 -5.62 -10.33 12.79
N TYR A 45 -5.03 -11.19 11.97
CA TYR A 45 -4.94 -10.98 10.53
C TYR A 45 -6.31 -11.09 9.84
N VAL A 46 -7.13 -12.07 10.20
CA VAL A 46 -8.53 -12.17 9.73
C VAL A 46 -9.33 -10.95 10.15
N LEU A 47 -9.17 -10.46 11.38
CA LEU A 47 -9.82 -9.24 11.84
C LEU A 47 -9.37 -8.02 11.03
N GLN A 48 -8.07 -7.86 10.80
CA GLN A 48 -7.50 -6.78 9.98
C GLN A 48 -8.08 -6.79 8.56
N CYS A 49 -7.96 -7.91 7.84
CA CYS A 49 -8.47 -8.04 6.48
C CYS A 49 -9.99 -7.92 6.42
N GLY A 50 -10.71 -8.54 7.36
CA GLY A 50 -12.17 -8.51 7.42
C GLY A 50 -12.72 -7.10 7.62
N LEU A 51 -12.10 -6.30 8.49
CA LEU A 51 -12.48 -4.90 8.71
C LEU A 51 -12.20 -4.03 7.49
N VAL A 52 -11.06 -4.23 6.82
CA VAL A 52 -10.76 -3.52 5.56
C VAL A 52 -11.77 -3.89 4.47
N VAL A 53 -12.04 -5.18 4.25
CA VAL A 53 -13.04 -5.64 3.27
C VAL A 53 -14.42 -5.07 3.61
N TRP A 54 -14.79 -5.05 4.89
CA TRP A 54 -16.04 -4.44 5.34
C TRP A 54 -16.12 -2.93 5.03
N LEU A 55 -15.06 -2.16 5.28
CA LEU A 55 -14.98 -0.74 4.93
C LEU A 55 -15.12 -0.53 3.42
N LEU A 56 -14.35 -1.26 2.62
CA LEU A 56 -14.38 -1.19 1.16
C LEU A 56 -15.75 -1.55 0.60
N TRP A 57 -16.40 -2.59 1.14
CA TRP A 57 -17.73 -3.00 0.73
C TRP A 57 -18.79 -1.96 1.11
N ARG A 58 -18.78 -1.49 2.37
CA ARG A 58 -19.76 -0.54 2.91
C ARG A 58 -19.77 0.76 2.11
N TYR A 59 -18.58 1.27 1.77
CA TYR A 59 -18.41 2.55 1.08
C TYR A 59 -18.08 2.41 -0.42
N ARG A 60 -18.34 1.24 -1.02
CA ARG A 60 -18.05 0.98 -2.44
C ARG A 60 -18.68 1.98 -3.42
N LYS A 61 -19.81 2.61 -3.03
CA LYS A 61 -20.49 3.61 -3.86
C LYS A 61 -19.71 4.92 -3.95
N GLN A 62 -18.89 5.23 -2.96
CA GLN A 62 -18.02 6.43 -2.92
C GLN A 62 -16.69 6.23 -3.67
N ILE A 63 -16.39 4.99 -4.07
CA ILE A 63 -15.15 4.59 -4.74
C ILE A 63 -15.44 3.80 -6.03
N PRO A 64 -16.21 4.36 -6.98
CA PRO A 64 -16.62 3.65 -8.20
C PRO A 64 -15.44 3.20 -9.08
N GLU A 65 -14.26 3.80 -8.92
CA GLU A 65 -13.04 3.37 -9.60
C GLU A 65 -12.51 2.01 -9.09
N MET A 66 -12.82 1.64 -7.85
CA MET A 66 -12.42 0.36 -7.25
C MET A 66 -13.33 -0.74 -7.79
N ASN A 67 -12.84 -1.48 -8.76
CA ASN A 67 -13.57 -2.56 -9.40
C ASN A 67 -12.62 -3.69 -9.79
N TRP A 68 -13.19 -4.82 -10.24
CA TRP A 68 -12.45 -6.04 -10.56
C TRP A 68 -12.24 -6.26 -12.07
N LYS A 69 -12.40 -5.23 -12.90
CA LYS A 69 -12.26 -5.36 -14.36
C LYS A 69 -10.84 -5.81 -14.71
N PHE A 70 -10.75 -7.00 -15.28
CA PHE A 70 -9.49 -7.55 -15.73
C PHE A 70 -9.02 -6.91 -17.03
N HIS A 71 -7.70 -6.75 -17.17
CA HIS A 71 -7.03 -6.42 -18.42
C HIS A 71 -5.79 -7.29 -18.53
N TRP A 72 -5.55 -7.91 -19.69
CA TRP A 72 -4.51 -8.93 -19.87
C TRP A 72 -3.10 -8.45 -19.49
N LEU A 73 -2.79 -7.16 -19.70
CA LEU A 73 -1.51 -6.55 -19.27
C LEU A 73 -1.20 -6.73 -17.78
N ALA A 74 -2.20 -7.00 -16.94
CA ALA A 74 -1.98 -7.30 -15.52
C ALA A 74 -1.05 -8.51 -15.32
N VAL A 75 -1.12 -9.53 -16.18
CA VAL A 75 -0.30 -10.74 -16.07
C VAL A 75 1.19 -10.48 -16.35
N PRO A 76 1.61 -9.97 -17.54
CA PRO A 76 3.02 -9.72 -17.80
C PRO A 76 3.60 -8.63 -16.90
N THR A 77 2.82 -7.61 -16.52
CA THR A 77 3.29 -6.61 -15.56
C THR A 77 3.46 -7.21 -14.17
N GLY A 78 2.52 -8.03 -13.71
CA GLY A 78 2.59 -8.66 -12.39
C GLY A 78 3.81 -9.59 -12.27
N LEU A 79 4.00 -10.49 -13.24
CA LEU A 79 5.13 -11.42 -13.26
C LEU A 79 6.48 -10.71 -13.47
N GLY A 80 6.52 -9.74 -14.38
CA GLY A 80 7.73 -8.95 -14.63
C GLY A 80 8.16 -8.13 -13.42
N LEU A 81 7.21 -7.59 -12.66
CA LEU A 81 7.49 -6.87 -11.42
C LEU A 81 7.91 -7.80 -10.29
N THR A 82 7.38 -9.02 -10.20
CA THR A 82 7.90 -10.03 -9.25
C THR A 82 9.37 -10.32 -9.53
N TRP A 83 9.72 -10.58 -10.78
CA TRP A 83 11.11 -10.82 -11.17
C TRP A 83 12.00 -9.61 -10.84
N ALA A 84 11.58 -8.41 -11.23
CA ALA A 84 12.32 -7.18 -10.92
C ALA A 84 12.49 -6.94 -9.42
N TRP A 85 11.46 -7.24 -8.61
CA TRP A 85 11.52 -7.08 -7.17
C TRP A 85 12.59 -7.98 -6.52
N VAL A 86 12.64 -9.25 -6.94
CA VAL A 86 13.64 -10.21 -6.44
C VAL A 86 15.05 -9.79 -6.85
N GLU A 87 15.28 -9.59 -8.15
CA GLU A 87 16.60 -9.27 -8.70
C GLU A 87 17.15 -7.95 -8.17
N LEU A 88 16.33 -6.90 -8.12
CA LEU A 88 16.77 -5.61 -7.61
C LEU A 88 16.97 -5.64 -6.08
N GLY A 89 16.17 -6.43 -5.35
CA GLY A 89 16.38 -6.65 -3.92
C GLY A 89 17.68 -7.42 -3.63
N ASP A 90 18.02 -8.41 -4.46
CA ASP A 90 19.29 -9.13 -4.41
C ASP A 90 20.46 -8.21 -4.69
N TYR A 91 20.35 -7.37 -5.72
CA TYR A 91 21.34 -6.35 -6.02
C TYR A 91 21.57 -5.41 -4.83
N MET A 92 20.49 -4.90 -4.21
CA MET A 92 20.59 -4.05 -3.02
C MET A 92 21.25 -4.74 -1.83
N THR A 93 21.02 -6.04 -1.66
CA THR A 93 21.64 -6.84 -0.60
C THR A 93 23.13 -7.06 -0.90
N GLY A 94 23.49 -7.27 -2.17
CA GLY A 94 24.89 -7.37 -2.63
C GLY A 94 25.69 -6.07 -2.48
N LEU A 95 25.02 -4.90 -2.49
CA LEU A 95 25.63 -3.61 -2.15
C LEU A 95 25.94 -3.46 -0.63
N GLY A 96 25.56 -4.46 0.18
CA GLY A 96 25.57 -4.48 1.64
C GLY A 96 26.92 -4.33 2.35
N SER A 97 28.01 -4.01 1.66
CA SER A 97 29.24 -3.53 2.33
C SER A 97 29.14 -2.05 2.77
N TRP A 98 28.22 -1.28 2.18
CA TRP A 98 28.03 0.15 2.51
C TRP A 98 26.84 0.42 3.43
N PHE A 99 25.87 -0.50 3.48
CA PHE A 99 24.66 -0.41 4.29
C PHE A 99 24.31 -1.83 4.78
N ASP A 100 24.49 -2.08 6.08
CA ASP A 100 24.20 -3.39 6.69
C ASP A 100 22.68 -3.59 6.82
N PHE A 101 22.04 -3.97 5.71
CA PHE A 101 20.60 -4.24 5.66
C PHE A 101 20.23 -5.57 6.35
N THR A 102 21.20 -6.43 6.68
CA THR A 102 20.94 -7.69 7.38
C THR A 102 20.50 -7.48 8.82
N LYS A 103 20.91 -6.38 9.47
CA LYS A 103 20.42 -5.99 10.80
C LYS A 103 18.97 -5.48 10.83
N LEU A 104 18.37 -5.20 9.68
CA LEU A 104 16.98 -4.75 9.56
C LEU A 104 16.00 -5.89 9.26
N GLN A 105 16.51 -7.12 9.07
CA GLN A 105 15.66 -8.29 8.85
C GLN A 105 15.10 -8.78 10.20
N VAL A 106 13.87 -8.37 10.51
CA VAL A 106 13.09 -8.97 11.58
C VAL A 106 12.70 -10.37 11.14
N GLU A 107 13.01 -11.40 11.94
CA GLU A 107 12.58 -12.78 11.67
C GLU A 107 11.06 -12.83 11.46
N HIS A 108 10.65 -13.20 10.24
CA HIS A 108 9.26 -13.25 9.86
C HIS A 108 8.49 -14.26 10.75
N PRO A 109 7.25 -13.96 11.22
CA PRO A 109 6.48 -14.87 12.08
C PRO A 109 6.34 -16.31 11.56
N PHE A 110 6.32 -16.50 10.24
CA PHE A 110 6.29 -17.83 9.61
C PHE A 110 7.58 -18.63 9.77
N ALA A 111 8.75 -17.97 9.77
CA ALA A 111 10.01 -18.64 10.05
C ALA A 111 10.00 -19.17 11.49
N LYS A 112 9.53 -18.36 12.45
CA LYS A 112 9.37 -18.76 13.85
C LYS A 112 8.35 -19.89 14.03
N MET A 113 7.19 -19.80 13.39
CA MET A 113 6.17 -20.86 13.43
C MET A 113 6.71 -22.17 12.85
N LYS A 114 7.45 -22.12 11.74
CA LYS A 114 8.06 -23.30 11.12
C LYS A 114 9.09 -23.94 12.04
N MET A 115 10.00 -23.15 12.62
CA MET A 115 10.98 -23.66 13.59
C MET A 115 10.31 -24.33 14.79
N GLN A 116 9.27 -23.71 15.38
CA GLN A 116 8.53 -24.30 16.49
C GLN A 116 7.76 -25.57 16.12
N MET A 117 7.33 -25.70 14.87
CA MET A 117 6.67 -26.89 14.34
C MET A 117 7.69 -28.03 14.19
N ASP A 118 8.85 -27.75 13.61
CA ASP A 118 9.92 -28.73 13.38
C ASP A 118 10.53 -29.25 14.70
N GLU A 119 10.65 -28.39 15.72
CA GLU A 119 11.19 -28.75 17.05
C GLU A 119 10.15 -29.37 18.00
N GLY A 120 8.87 -29.01 17.84
CA GLY A 120 7.87 -29.13 18.91
C GLY A 120 6.90 -30.30 18.82
N GLY A 121 6.83 -31.04 17.70
CA GLY A 121 5.96 -32.22 17.55
C GLY A 121 4.47 -32.03 17.86
N ARG A 122 3.95 -30.80 17.84
CA ARG A 122 2.57 -30.47 18.21
C ARG A 122 1.70 -30.30 16.96
N ASP A 123 0.86 -31.29 16.68
CA ASP A 123 -0.01 -31.34 15.49
C ASP A 123 -0.88 -30.08 15.27
N TRP A 124 -1.32 -29.42 16.36
CA TRP A 124 -2.14 -28.20 16.24
C TRP A 124 -1.37 -26.99 15.68
N LEU A 125 -0.04 -26.95 15.81
CA LEU A 125 0.80 -25.90 15.21
C LEU A 125 0.86 -26.02 13.69
N VAL A 126 0.74 -27.24 13.15
CA VAL A 126 0.72 -27.50 11.70
C VAL A 126 -0.50 -26.82 11.07
N GLY A 127 -1.69 -27.04 11.67
CA GLY A 127 -2.92 -26.39 11.22
C GLY A 127 -2.87 -24.87 11.34
N LEU A 128 -2.30 -24.34 12.44
CA LEU A 128 -2.11 -22.91 12.63
C LEU A 128 -1.17 -22.30 11.57
N TYR A 129 -0.06 -22.98 11.25
CA TYR A 129 0.92 -22.54 10.27
C TYR A 129 0.32 -22.46 8.87
N TYR A 130 -0.27 -23.56 8.37
CA TYR A 130 -0.84 -23.58 7.02
C TYR A 130 -2.04 -22.66 6.87
N SER A 131 -2.91 -22.58 7.89
CA SER A 131 -4.02 -21.61 7.86
C SER A 131 -3.50 -20.18 7.80
N SER A 132 -2.48 -19.84 8.58
CA SER A 132 -1.88 -18.50 8.55
C SER A 132 -1.21 -18.18 7.21
N ILE A 133 -0.55 -19.17 6.58
CA ILE A 133 0.00 -19.03 5.22
C ILE A 133 -1.10 -18.74 4.20
N VAL A 134 -2.16 -19.55 4.18
CA VAL A 134 -3.25 -19.39 3.21
C VAL A 134 -3.95 -18.04 3.42
N LEU A 135 -4.23 -17.68 4.67
CA LEU A 135 -4.82 -16.39 5.02
C LEU A 135 -3.95 -15.24 4.53
N ARG A 136 -2.64 -15.29 4.78
CA ARG A 136 -1.70 -14.27 4.35
C ARG A 136 -1.60 -14.18 2.83
N LEU A 137 -1.53 -15.30 2.12
CA LEU A 137 -1.54 -15.32 0.65
C LEU A 137 -2.80 -14.62 0.11
N VAL A 138 -3.97 -14.97 0.62
CA VAL A 138 -5.24 -14.36 0.19
C VAL A 138 -5.28 -12.87 0.53
N GLY A 139 -4.90 -12.51 1.76
CA GLY A 139 -4.87 -11.11 2.19
C GLY A 139 -3.94 -10.26 1.34
N MET A 140 -2.69 -10.71 1.13
CA MET A 140 -1.67 -10.01 0.34
C MET A 140 -1.99 -9.98 -1.16
N SER A 141 -2.64 -11.00 -1.72
CA SER A 141 -2.89 -11.08 -3.17
C SER A 141 -4.23 -10.49 -3.59
N VAL A 142 -5.16 -10.32 -2.67
CA VAL A 142 -6.53 -9.86 -2.95
C VAL A 142 -6.85 -8.59 -2.19
N VAL A 143 -6.74 -8.60 -0.87
CA VAL A 143 -7.22 -7.48 -0.03
C VAL A 143 -6.26 -6.29 -0.10
N VAL A 144 -4.96 -6.54 0.05
CA VAL A 144 -3.90 -5.52 0.04
C VAL A 144 -3.90 -4.68 -1.24
N PRO A 145 -3.87 -5.28 -2.44
CA PRO A 145 -3.91 -4.54 -3.69
C PRO A 145 -5.13 -3.61 -3.80
N MET A 146 -6.28 -4.00 -3.26
CA MET A 146 -7.49 -3.17 -3.36
C MET A 146 -7.32 -1.84 -2.63
N PHE A 147 -6.97 -1.86 -1.35
CA PHE A 147 -6.90 -0.62 -0.58
C PHE A 147 -5.60 0.15 -0.84
N GLU A 148 -4.49 -0.53 -1.12
CA GLU A 148 -3.24 0.15 -1.44
C GLU A 148 -3.34 0.90 -2.76
N GLU A 149 -3.88 0.29 -3.82
CA GLU A 149 -4.06 0.97 -5.10
C GLU A 149 -5.15 2.05 -5.04
N LEU A 150 -6.15 1.87 -4.18
CA LEU A 150 -7.14 2.91 -3.90
C LEU A 150 -6.51 4.13 -3.22
N PHE A 151 -5.59 3.93 -2.27
CA PHE A 151 -4.86 5.00 -1.62
C PHE A 151 -3.85 5.64 -2.57
N THR A 152 -2.95 4.83 -3.15
CA THR A 152 -1.82 5.36 -3.92
C THR A 152 -2.20 5.79 -5.33
N ARG A 153 -2.87 4.94 -6.11
CA ARG A 153 -3.13 5.16 -7.56
C ARG A 153 -4.45 5.88 -7.83
N SER A 154 -5.35 5.88 -6.85
CA SER A 154 -6.53 6.73 -6.90
C SER A 154 -6.33 8.03 -6.09
N LEU A 155 -6.08 8.00 -4.79
CA LEU A 155 -5.97 9.23 -4.00
C LEU A 155 -4.68 10.01 -4.26
N CYS A 156 -3.51 9.45 -3.95
CA CYS A 156 -2.23 10.17 -4.03
C CYS A 156 -1.90 10.59 -5.46
N LEU A 157 -2.10 9.73 -6.47
CA LEU A 157 -1.76 10.04 -7.86
C LEU A 157 -2.51 11.25 -8.40
N ARG A 158 -3.76 11.44 -7.97
CA ARG A 158 -4.58 12.59 -8.36
C ARG A 158 -4.33 13.82 -7.50
N ALA A 159 -4.18 13.63 -6.18
CA ALA A 159 -3.90 14.73 -5.26
C ALA A 159 -2.51 15.35 -5.48
N LEU A 160 -1.53 14.55 -5.91
CA LEU A 160 -0.14 14.94 -6.13
C LEU A 160 0.17 15.21 -7.61
N HIS A 161 -0.85 15.45 -8.44
CA HIS A 161 -0.68 15.52 -9.88
C HIS A 161 0.21 16.69 -10.34
N SER A 162 0.19 17.83 -9.64
CA SER A 162 0.95 19.02 -10.00
C SER A 162 1.93 19.46 -8.90
N PRO A 163 3.17 19.84 -9.23
CA PRO A 163 4.16 20.25 -8.22
C PRO A 163 3.71 21.49 -7.45
N LYS A 164 3.04 22.42 -8.12
CA LYS A 164 2.52 23.65 -7.50
C LYS A 164 1.45 23.33 -6.45
N SER A 165 0.46 22.49 -6.80
CA SER A 165 -0.60 22.12 -5.86
C SER A 165 -0.05 21.27 -4.72
N THR A 166 0.87 20.35 -5.02
CA THR A 166 1.53 19.53 -3.99
C THR A 166 2.28 20.39 -2.98
N TRP A 167 3.05 21.38 -3.44
CA TRP A 167 3.76 22.27 -2.53
C TRP A 167 2.82 23.12 -1.68
N LEU A 168 1.75 23.65 -2.26
CA LEU A 168 0.73 24.38 -1.52
C LEU A 168 0.02 23.48 -0.49
N GLY A 169 -0.32 22.25 -0.87
CA GLY A 169 -0.92 21.27 0.02
C GLY A 169 -0.02 20.88 1.18
N LEU A 170 1.30 20.73 0.95
CA LEU A 170 2.27 20.49 2.02
C LEU A 170 2.38 21.68 2.98
N LYS A 171 2.30 22.92 2.49
CA LYS A 171 2.23 24.11 3.36
C LYS A 171 0.96 24.13 4.19
N GLN A 172 -0.19 23.80 3.59
CA GLN A 172 -1.46 23.68 4.32
C GLN A 172 -1.40 22.57 5.37
N LEU A 173 -0.80 21.43 5.05
CA LEU A 173 -0.59 20.36 6.02
C LEU A 173 0.31 20.82 7.18
N ALA A 174 1.42 21.51 6.89
CA ALA A 174 2.30 22.06 7.92
C ALA A 174 1.59 23.14 8.77
N HIS A 175 0.68 23.89 8.17
CA HIS A 175 -0.18 24.85 8.86
C HIS A 175 -1.15 24.16 9.84
N ASP A 176 -1.64 22.98 9.50
CA ASP A 176 -2.62 22.24 10.33
C ASP A 176 -1.94 21.36 11.41
N MET A 177 -0.61 21.21 11.39
CA MET A 177 0.12 20.43 12.39
C MET A 177 0.23 21.19 13.72
N PRO A 178 -0.10 20.57 14.87
CA PRO A 178 0.15 21.18 16.17
C PRO A 178 1.61 21.58 16.36
N MET A 179 1.91 22.67 17.06
CA MET A 179 3.25 23.23 17.33
C MET A 179 3.97 23.81 16.11
N ILE A 180 3.91 23.16 14.95
CA ILE A 180 4.51 23.64 13.69
C ILE A 180 3.62 24.72 13.09
N GLY A 181 2.32 24.46 13.00
CA GLY A 181 1.30 25.33 12.47
C GLY A 181 1.19 26.65 13.21
N ASP A 182 1.21 26.63 14.54
CA ASP A 182 1.14 27.83 15.40
C ASP A 182 2.28 28.81 15.11
N ARG A 183 3.47 28.29 14.79
CA ARG A 183 4.62 29.12 14.38
C ARG A 183 4.51 29.52 12.92
N TYR A 184 4.06 28.60 12.07
CA TYR A 184 4.00 28.81 10.63
C TYR A 184 2.92 29.84 10.23
N MET A 185 1.79 29.88 10.92
CA MET A 185 0.69 30.83 10.67
C MET A 185 1.07 32.30 10.90
N LEU A 186 2.13 32.56 11.66
CA LEU A 186 2.67 33.90 11.88
C LEU A 186 3.47 34.40 10.67
N THR A 187 3.92 33.50 9.80
CA THR A 187 4.67 33.84 8.59
C THR A 187 3.75 34.28 7.45
N GLU A 188 4.22 35.13 6.56
CA GLU A 188 3.46 35.52 5.36
C GLU A 188 3.11 34.32 4.46
N SER A 189 4.02 33.33 4.39
CA SER A 189 3.81 32.08 3.65
C SER A 189 2.63 31.27 4.23
N GLY A 190 2.53 31.18 5.56
CA GLY A 190 1.44 30.48 6.24
C GLY A 190 0.10 31.18 6.07
N LYS A 191 0.07 32.51 6.24
CA LYS A 191 -1.14 33.33 6.00
C LYS A 191 -1.66 33.16 4.57
N GLN A 192 -0.76 33.22 3.58
CA GLN A 192 -1.13 33.02 2.18
C GLN A 192 -1.67 31.61 1.92
N ALA A 193 -1.07 30.58 2.51
CA ALA A 193 -1.51 29.20 2.34
C ALA A 193 -2.91 28.96 2.94
N ALA A 194 -3.22 29.58 4.08
CA ALA A 194 -4.52 29.48 4.76
C ALA A 194 -5.67 30.15 3.99
N LEU A 195 -5.37 31.17 3.18
CA LEU A 195 -6.37 31.84 2.33
C LEU A 195 -6.71 31.06 1.05
N GLN A 196 -5.90 30.07 0.68
CA GLN A 196 -6.13 29.26 -0.51
C GLN A 196 -7.09 28.10 -0.20
N PRO A 197 -7.88 27.65 -1.18
CA PRO A 197 -8.69 26.44 -1.02
C PRO A 197 -7.81 25.21 -0.76
N PRO A 198 -8.35 24.11 -0.19
CA PRO A 198 -7.57 22.91 0.12
C PRO A 198 -6.96 22.28 -1.14
N ALA A 199 -5.67 22.49 -1.36
CA ALA A 199 -4.99 22.28 -2.63
C ALA A 199 -5.07 20.82 -3.10
N PHE A 200 -4.82 19.88 -2.19
CA PHE A 200 -4.89 18.46 -2.51
C PHE A 200 -6.31 18.00 -2.86
N THR A 201 -7.35 18.55 -2.22
CA THR A 201 -8.74 18.20 -2.52
C THR A 201 -9.14 18.72 -3.89
N GLU A 202 -8.78 19.96 -4.21
CA GLU A 202 -9.08 20.56 -5.51
C GLU A 202 -8.32 19.87 -6.65
N GLU A 203 -7.03 19.55 -6.46
CA GLU A 203 -6.25 18.80 -7.45
C GLU A 203 -6.82 17.40 -7.67
N PHE A 204 -7.22 16.72 -6.60
CA PHE A 204 -7.86 15.40 -6.68
C PHE A 204 -9.16 15.42 -7.51
N LYS A 205 -10.03 16.41 -7.26
CA LYS A 205 -11.32 16.55 -7.99
C LYS A 205 -11.12 16.89 -9.47
N ARG A 206 -10.11 17.69 -9.77
CA ARG A 206 -9.79 18.10 -11.16
C ARG A 206 -9.14 16.97 -11.96
N THR A 207 -8.33 16.14 -11.32
CA THR A 207 -7.54 15.11 -11.99
C THR A 207 -8.38 13.86 -12.22
N ALA A 208 -8.61 13.48 -13.46
CA ALA A 208 -9.31 12.24 -13.77
C ALA A 208 -8.44 11.01 -13.48
N LEU A 209 -9.06 9.87 -13.19
CA LEU A 209 -8.32 8.60 -13.11
C LEU A 209 -7.68 8.30 -14.48
N GLY A 210 -6.40 7.95 -14.49
CA GLY A 210 -5.63 7.75 -15.73
C GLY A 210 -4.96 9.01 -16.27
N ASP A 211 -5.26 10.19 -15.72
CA ASP A 211 -4.56 11.43 -16.05
C ASP A 211 -3.28 11.53 -15.22
N VAL A 212 -2.16 11.09 -15.81
CA VAL A 212 -0.87 10.99 -15.11
C VAL A 212 0.10 12.04 -15.63
N SER A 213 0.84 12.67 -14.71
CA SER A 213 1.98 13.53 -15.02
C SER A 213 3.27 12.85 -14.58
N ALA A 214 4.41 13.24 -15.15
CA ALA A 214 5.72 12.74 -14.71
C ALA A 214 5.98 13.04 -13.22
N PHE A 215 5.54 14.22 -12.75
CA PHE A 215 5.63 14.59 -11.34
C PHE A 215 4.75 13.69 -10.46
N ALA A 216 3.52 13.40 -10.88
CA ALA A 216 2.61 12.52 -10.15
C ALA A 216 3.24 11.13 -9.97
N ILE A 217 3.79 10.56 -11.06
CA ILE A 217 4.46 9.25 -11.04
C ILE A 217 5.60 9.27 -10.02
N LEU A 218 6.47 10.28 -10.08
CA LEU A 218 7.59 10.42 -9.15
C LEU A 218 7.10 10.54 -7.70
N ALA A 219 6.17 11.46 -7.44
CA ALA A 219 5.67 11.74 -6.10
C ALA A 219 4.98 10.52 -5.47
N THR A 220 4.12 9.82 -6.20
CA THR A 220 3.46 8.61 -5.68
C THR A 220 4.42 7.45 -5.52
N THR A 221 5.43 7.34 -6.38
CA THR A 221 6.47 6.32 -6.24
C THR A 221 7.25 6.53 -4.95
N VAL A 222 7.62 7.77 -4.62
CA VAL A 222 8.26 8.09 -3.33
C VAL A 222 7.34 7.74 -2.15
N VAL A 223 6.06 8.08 -2.19
CA VAL A 223 5.10 7.71 -1.12
C VAL A 223 5.05 6.19 -0.94
N PHE A 224 5.04 5.43 -2.03
CA PHE A 224 5.04 3.96 -1.99
C PHE A 224 6.36 3.42 -1.41
N MET A 225 7.51 3.92 -1.88
CA MET A 225 8.84 3.53 -1.36
C MET A 225 8.98 3.77 0.14
N LEU A 226 8.51 4.90 0.65
CA LEU A 226 8.59 5.23 2.08
C LEU A 226 7.77 4.29 2.97
N SER A 227 6.85 3.52 2.40
CA SER A 227 6.08 2.49 3.10
C SER A 227 6.79 1.12 3.13
N HIS A 228 7.97 1.02 2.51
CA HIS A 228 8.74 -0.21 2.38
C HIS A 228 10.16 -0.06 2.95
N VAL A 229 10.76 -1.21 3.30
CA VAL A 229 12.16 -1.24 3.75
C VAL A 229 13.09 -0.86 2.61
N MET A 230 14.25 -0.28 2.94
CA MET A 230 15.19 0.30 1.96
C MET A 230 15.67 -0.70 0.89
N ARG A 231 15.78 -1.99 1.23
CA ARG A 231 16.11 -3.04 0.27
C ARG A 231 15.12 -3.07 -0.91
N ASP A 232 13.85 -2.85 -0.64
CA ASP A 232 12.76 -2.95 -1.62
C ASP A 232 12.59 -1.69 -2.46
N TRP A 233 13.31 -0.61 -2.16
CA TRP A 233 13.13 0.67 -2.83
C TRP A 233 13.25 0.60 -4.36
N PRO A 234 14.24 -0.11 -4.95
CA PRO A 234 14.28 -0.28 -6.40
C PRO A 234 13.08 -1.04 -6.97
N GLY A 235 12.61 -2.08 -6.29
CA GLY A 235 11.38 -2.80 -6.65
C GLY A 235 10.16 -1.89 -6.58
N CYS A 236 10.07 -1.08 -5.52
CA CYS A 236 9.03 -0.07 -5.35
C CYS A 236 9.07 1.00 -6.46
N ILE A 237 10.26 1.38 -6.94
CA ILE A 237 10.40 2.29 -8.10
C ILE A 237 9.83 1.64 -9.35
N ALA A 238 10.22 0.39 -9.63
CA ALA A 238 9.72 -0.35 -10.78
C ALA A 238 8.19 -0.49 -10.74
N CYS A 239 7.63 -0.94 -9.61
CA CYS A 239 6.19 -1.04 -9.40
C CYS A 239 5.48 0.32 -9.51
N GLY A 240 6.03 1.35 -8.87
CA GLY A 240 5.54 2.73 -8.91
C GLY A 240 5.33 3.23 -10.34
N VAL A 241 6.37 3.13 -11.17
CA VAL A 241 6.34 3.56 -12.57
C VAL A 241 5.40 2.68 -13.40
N VAL A 242 5.57 1.35 -13.37
CA VAL A 242 4.81 0.43 -14.24
C VAL A 242 3.32 0.48 -13.93
N TRP A 243 2.91 0.52 -12.66
CA TRP A 243 1.50 0.58 -12.29
C TRP A 243 0.86 1.92 -12.62
N CYS A 244 1.59 3.04 -12.51
CA CYS A 244 1.07 4.33 -13.00
C CYS A 244 0.86 4.33 -14.52
N LEU A 245 1.80 3.76 -15.28
CA LEU A 245 1.66 3.61 -16.74
C LEU A 245 0.50 2.67 -17.09
N LEU A 246 0.32 1.57 -16.35
CA LEU A 246 -0.80 0.65 -16.54
C LEU A 246 -2.14 1.35 -16.32
N ILE A 247 -2.27 2.17 -15.27
CA ILE A 247 -3.45 3.01 -15.02
C ILE A 247 -3.69 3.99 -16.18
N ALA A 248 -2.64 4.69 -16.63
CA ALA A 248 -2.74 5.64 -17.73
C ALA A 248 -3.19 4.99 -19.04
N MET A 249 -2.65 3.81 -19.35
CA MET A 249 -2.96 3.06 -20.56
C MET A 249 -4.39 2.51 -20.55
N THR A 250 -4.85 2.02 -19.40
CA THR A 250 -6.16 1.36 -19.26
C THR A 250 -7.30 2.32 -18.91
N ASN A 251 -7.00 3.59 -18.62
CA ASN A 251 -8.00 4.62 -18.33
C ASN A 251 -7.86 5.86 -19.22
N ARG A 252 -7.14 5.76 -20.34
CA ARG A 252 -6.96 6.89 -21.27
C ARG A 252 -8.30 7.45 -21.76
N LYS A 253 -8.44 8.78 -21.76
CA LYS A 253 -9.63 9.48 -22.28
C LYS A 253 -9.98 8.99 -23.70
N GLY A 254 -11.27 8.75 -23.94
CA GLY A 254 -11.78 8.23 -25.22
C GLY A 254 -11.67 6.71 -25.40
N LYS A 255 -11.15 5.97 -24.42
CA LYS A 255 -11.15 4.49 -24.40
C LYS A 255 -12.02 3.93 -23.29
N LYS A 256 -12.30 2.62 -23.37
CA LYS A 256 -12.95 1.85 -22.31
C LYS A 256 -12.20 2.04 -21.00
N GLN A 257 -12.92 2.48 -19.96
CA GLN A 257 -12.38 2.74 -18.63
C GLN A 257 -12.41 1.46 -17.79
N TYR A 258 -11.24 1.00 -17.37
CA TYR A 258 -11.08 -0.19 -16.55
C TYR A 258 -11.06 0.12 -15.04
N GLY A 259 -10.94 1.38 -14.64
CA GLY A 259 -10.75 1.78 -13.24
C GLY A 259 -9.44 1.24 -12.69
N LEU A 260 -9.45 0.84 -11.42
CA LEU A 260 -8.29 0.26 -10.72
C LEU A 260 -8.10 -1.24 -10.96
N GLY A 261 -9.07 -1.93 -11.59
CA GLY A 261 -9.02 -3.38 -11.77
C GLY A 261 -7.70 -3.92 -12.35
N PRO A 262 -7.17 -3.36 -13.46
CA PRO A 262 -5.92 -3.83 -14.05
C PRO A 262 -4.71 -3.77 -13.11
N VAL A 263 -4.59 -2.69 -12.33
CA VAL A 263 -3.48 -2.53 -11.39
C VAL A 263 -3.66 -3.41 -10.15
N ILE A 264 -4.90 -3.55 -9.65
CA ILE A 264 -5.23 -4.46 -8.54
C ILE A 264 -4.87 -5.89 -8.92
N TRP A 265 -5.19 -6.32 -10.15
CA TRP A 265 -4.79 -7.64 -10.66
C TRP A 265 -3.28 -7.78 -10.81
N SER A 266 -2.60 -6.78 -11.38
CA SER A 266 -1.14 -6.79 -11.55
C SER A 266 -0.43 -6.94 -10.21
N HIS A 267 -0.79 -6.09 -9.24
CA HIS A 267 -0.27 -6.10 -7.89
C HIS A 267 -0.61 -7.42 -7.17
N GLY A 268 -1.85 -7.90 -7.26
CA GLY A 268 -2.23 -9.19 -6.69
C GLY A 268 -1.43 -10.38 -7.25
N ILE A 269 -1.16 -10.38 -8.56
CA ILE A 269 -0.29 -11.37 -9.21
C ILE A 269 1.15 -11.24 -8.70
N THR A 270 1.66 -10.01 -8.56
CA THR A 270 3.01 -9.77 -8.03
C THR A 270 3.15 -10.38 -6.63
N ASN A 271 2.19 -10.12 -5.75
CA ASN A 271 2.21 -10.60 -4.37
C ASN A 271 2.03 -12.13 -4.30
N ALA A 272 1.15 -12.70 -5.12
CA ALA A 272 0.98 -14.16 -5.18
C ALA A 272 2.25 -14.88 -5.67
N ALA A 273 2.93 -14.30 -6.66
CA ALA A 273 4.16 -14.88 -7.20
C ALA A 273 5.36 -14.69 -6.26
N LEU A 274 5.47 -13.55 -5.56
CA LEU A 274 6.43 -13.38 -4.47
C LEU A 274 6.17 -14.38 -3.33
N TRP A 275 4.91 -14.57 -2.96
CA TRP A 275 4.52 -15.57 -1.97
C TRP A 275 4.89 -17.00 -2.39
N TRP A 276 4.73 -17.34 -3.66
CA TRP A 276 5.20 -18.62 -4.17
C TRP A 276 6.73 -18.73 -4.07
N TYR A 277 7.46 -17.70 -4.51
CA TYR A 277 8.92 -17.65 -4.48
C TYR A 277 9.50 -17.88 -3.08
N VAL A 278 8.97 -17.21 -2.06
CA VAL A 278 9.46 -17.34 -0.67
C VAL A 278 9.13 -18.69 -0.03
N ILE A 279 8.02 -19.33 -0.40
CA ILE A 279 7.68 -20.68 0.06
C ILE A 279 8.68 -21.70 -0.52
N GLU A 280 8.99 -21.58 -1.81
CA GLU A 280 9.94 -22.46 -2.51
C GLU A 280 11.39 -22.26 -2.03
N THR A 281 11.82 -21.01 -1.83
CA THR A 281 13.22 -20.69 -1.53
C THR A 281 13.52 -20.55 -0.04
N GLY A 282 12.49 -20.39 0.80
CA GLY A 282 12.64 -20.03 2.21
C GLY A 282 13.08 -18.58 2.46
N ARG A 283 13.15 -17.75 1.42
CA ARG A 283 13.61 -16.35 1.49
C ARG A 283 12.51 -15.39 1.95
N TRP A 284 12.10 -15.55 3.21
CA TRP A 284 11.01 -14.79 3.83
C TRP A 284 11.22 -13.28 3.84
N GLU A 285 12.44 -12.81 3.58
CA GLU A 285 12.73 -11.40 3.53
C GLU A 285 11.90 -10.68 2.45
N TYR A 286 11.41 -11.34 1.39
CA TYR A 286 10.62 -10.71 0.32
C TYR A 286 9.10 -10.57 0.60
N LEU A 287 8.67 -10.72 1.85
CA LEU A 287 7.29 -10.56 2.31
C LEU A 287 7.16 -9.51 3.41
#